data_AF-A0A970Z384-F1
#
_entry.id   AF-A0A970Z384-F1
#
_cell.length_a   1.000
_cell.length_b   1.000
_cell.length_c   1.000
_cell.angle_alpha   90.00
_cell.angle_beta   90.00
_cell.angle_gamma   90.00
#
_symmetry.space_group_name_H-M   'P 1'
#
loop_
_entity.id
_entity.type
_entity.pdbx_description
1 polymer ?
#
loop_
_entity_poly.entity_id
_entity_poly.type
_entity_poly.pdbx_seq_one_letter_code
_entity_poly.pdbx_strand_id
1 'polypeptide(L)'
;MSAVDHANAAAEAIRSLNHATLRIGDHDPGGYEWPSDVDAVLAELSVMAHRLQQAIWQADRWLRREHDSGRVGHDQGKDVAAVVHATSIALRDAHQDAGALANSLDDARAHTNHLTGTDAAAVGETEGWTS
;
A
#
# COMPACT_ATOMS: atom_id res chain seq x y z
N MET A 1 -2.34 22.33 6.20
CA MET A 1 -1.87 21.18 5.40
C MET A 1 -2.91 20.96 4.32
N SER A 2 -2.49 21.02 3.05
CA SER A 2 -3.34 20.82 1.87
C SER A 2 -3.54 19.33 1.56
N ALA A 3 -4.46 18.99 0.64
CA ALA A 3 -4.61 17.61 0.16
C ALA A 3 -3.32 17.07 -0.49
N VAL A 4 -2.58 17.94 -1.19
CA VAL A 4 -1.29 17.61 -1.80
C VAL A 4 -0.23 17.36 -0.72
N ASP A 5 -0.21 18.15 0.36
CA ASP A 5 0.73 17.94 1.47
C ASP A 5 0.51 16.56 2.13
N HIS A 6 -0.75 16.14 2.29
CA HIS A 6 -1.07 14.80 2.80
C HIS A 6 -0.67 13.68 1.84
N ALA A 7 -0.88 13.85 0.53
CA ALA A 7 -0.43 12.88 -0.47
C ALA A 7 1.10 12.74 -0.48
N ASN A 8 1.82 13.86 -0.37
CA ASN A 8 3.28 13.87 -0.25
C ASN A 8 3.73 13.16 1.02
N ALA A 9 3.10 13.44 2.17
CA ALA A 9 3.42 12.76 3.43
C ALA A 9 3.19 11.24 3.34
N ALA A 10 2.14 10.78 2.65
CA ALA A 10 1.90 9.36 2.43
C ALA A 10 3.00 8.71 1.56
N ALA A 11 3.43 9.39 0.49
CA ALA A 11 4.52 8.90 -0.36
C ALA A 11 5.85 8.79 0.42
N GLU A 12 6.16 9.79 1.24
CA GLU A 12 7.34 9.79 2.10
C GLU A 12 7.29 8.71 3.19
N ALA A 13 6.10 8.43 3.73
CA ALA A 13 5.90 7.32 4.66
C ALA A 13 6.16 5.96 3.99
N ILE A 14 5.67 5.75 2.76
CA ILE A 14 5.96 4.54 1.98
C ILE A 14 7.46 4.42 1.67
N ARG A 15 8.12 5.52 1.28
CA ARG A 15 9.57 5.52 1.05
C ARG A 15 10.32 5.10 2.32
N SER A 16 9.90 5.62 3.47
CA SER A 16 10.51 5.30 4.77
C SER A 16 10.28 3.85 5.17
N LEU A 17 9.06 3.33 4.96
CA LEU A 17 8.72 1.92 5.15
C LEU A 17 9.61 1.03 4.28
N ASN A 18 9.70 1.31 2.97
CA ASN A 18 10.55 0.55 2.05
C ASN A 18 12.02 0.51 2.49
N HIS A 19 12.55 1.64 3.00
CA HIS A 19 13.91 1.69 3.54
C HIS A 19 14.10 0.91 4.84
N ALA A 20 13.06 0.78 5.67
CA ALA A 20 13.08 -0.05 6.86
C ALA A 20 13.09 -1.54 6.48
N THR A 21 12.21 -1.94 5.56
CA THR A 21 12.04 -3.34 5.15
C THR A 21 13.20 -3.90 4.29
N LEU A 22 14.02 -3.03 3.68
CA LEU A 22 15.22 -3.45 2.93
C LEU A 22 16.38 -3.91 3.83
N ARG A 23 16.36 -3.57 5.12
CA ARG A 23 17.43 -3.93 6.05
C ARG A 23 17.13 -5.31 6.66
N ILE A 24 17.50 -6.38 5.94
CA ILE A 24 17.38 -7.76 6.41
C ILE A 24 18.78 -8.30 6.73
N GLY A 25 18.98 -8.76 7.96
CA GLY A 25 20.22 -9.42 8.40
C GLY A 25 21.33 -8.45 8.79
N ASP A 26 21.90 -8.71 9.96
CA ASP A 26 23.10 -8.10 10.55
C ASP A 26 22.97 -6.67 11.12
N HIS A 27 22.49 -6.64 12.38
CA HIS A 27 22.78 -5.62 13.40
C HIS A 27 22.00 -4.28 13.43
N ASP A 28 20.91 -4.12 12.67
CA ASP A 28 20.06 -2.91 12.77
C ASP A 28 18.61 -3.27 13.16
N PRO A 29 18.08 -2.84 14.33
CA PRO A 29 16.77 -3.23 14.86
C PRO A 29 15.55 -2.66 14.10
N GLY A 30 15.70 -2.19 12.87
CA GLY A 30 14.64 -1.51 12.11
C GLY A 30 13.93 -2.36 11.02
N GLY A 31 14.41 -3.57 10.76
CA GLY A 31 13.88 -4.46 9.71
C GLY A 31 12.85 -5.49 10.20
N TYR A 32 12.53 -6.48 9.36
CA TYR A 32 11.74 -7.64 9.79
C TYR A 32 12.61 -8.56 10.67
N GLU A 33 12.25 -8.68 11.95
CA GLU A 33 12.95 -9.56 12.90
C GLU A 33 12.23 -10.90 13.02
N TRP A 34 10.90 -10.88 13.01
CA TRP A 34 10.03 -12.04 13.17
C TRP A 34 8.99 -12.13 12.04
N PRO A 35 8.48 -13.34 11.71
CA PRO A 35 7.39 -13.48 10.75
C PRO A 35 6.14 -12.66 11.10
N SER A 36 5.88 -12.42 12.39
CA SER A 36 4.80 -11.55 12.86
C SER A 36 4.95 -10.09 12.44
N ASP A 37 6.18 -9.61 12.20
CA ASP A 37 6.42 -8.24 11.74
C ASP A 37 5.93 -8.06 10.30
N VAL A 38 6.04 -9.11 9.49
CA VAL A 38 5.50 -9.13 8.12
C VAL A 38 3.98 -9.04 8.16
N ASP A 39 3.31 -9.82 9.02
CA ASP A 39 1.86 -9.76 9.18
C ASP A 39 1.38 -8.35 9.60
N ALA A 40 2.08 -7.74 10.57
CA ALA A 40 1.78 -6.39 11.03
C ALA A 40 1.95 -5.33 9.92
N VAL A 41 3.03 -5.40 9.13
CA VAL A 41 3.23 -4.49 8.00
C VAL A 41 2.17 -4.70 6.92
N LEU A 42 1.83 -5.95 6.59
CA LEU A 42 0.76 -6.24 5.62
C LEU A 42 -0.60 -5.72 6.08
N ALA A 43 -0.89 -5.73 7.40
CA ALA A 43 -2.11 -5.16 7.96
C ALA A 43 -2.21 -3.65 7.68
N GLU A 44 -1.14 -2.90 7.94
CA GLU A 44 -1.11 -1.46 7.71
C GLU A 44 -1.14 -1.12 6.21
N LEU A 45 -0.49 -1.93 5.36
CA LEU A 45 -0.58 -1.79 3.91
C LEU A 45 -2.00 -2.03 3.39
N SER A 46 -2.73 -3.02 3.92
CA SER A 46 -4.14 -3.27 3.57
C SER A 46 -5.02 -2.07 3.92
N VAL A 47 -4.87 -1.53 5.14
CA VAL A 47 -5.55 -0.31 5.58
C VAL A 47 -5.23 0.86 4.64
N MET A 48 -3.96 1.00 4.23
CA MET A 48 -3.55 2.05 3.31
C MET A 48 -4.19 1.87 1.92
N ALA A 49 -4.23 0.67 1.38
CA ALA A 49 -4.85 0.38 0.09
C ALA A 49 -6.35 0.70 0.10
N HIS A 50 -7.07 0.36 1.18
CA HIS A 50 -8.47 0.77 1.34
C HIS A 50 -8.66 2.29 1.40
N ARG A 51 -7.75 3.01 2.09
CA ARG A 51 -7.80 4.48 2.15
C ARG A 51 -7.46 5.12 0.79
N LEU A 52 -6.51 4.55 0.06
CA LEU A 52 -6.15 4.97 -1.29
C LEU A 52 -7.36 4.83 -2.24
N GLN A 53 -8.04 3.68 -2.20
CA GLN A 53 -9.29 3.47 -2.95
C GLN A 53 -10.30 4.60 -2.68
N GLN A 54 -10.51 4.94 -1.40
CA GLN A 54 -11.44 6.03 -1.03
C GLN A 54 -10.98 7.40 -1.56
N ALA A 55 -9.68 7.72 -1.48
CA ALA A 55 -9.14 8.97 -1.98
C ALA A 55 -9.29 9.12 -3.50
N ILE A 56 -9.07 8.04 -4.25
CA ILE A 56 -9.28 8.00 -5.72
C ILE A 56 -10.75 8.26 -6.07
N TRP A 57 -11.68 7.61 -5.36
CA TRP A 57 -13.12 7.85 -5.56
C TRP A 57 -13.52 9.29 -5.26
N GLN A 58 -12.97 9.89 -4.21
CA GLN A 58 -13.21 11.30 -3.87
C GLN A 58 -12.72 12.24 -4.97
N ALA A 59 -11.57 11.97 -5.57
CA ALA A 59 -11.03 12.74 -6.69
C ALA A 59 -11.93 12.66 -7.94
N ASP A 60 -12.39 11.46 -8.32
CA ASP A 60 -13.31 11.27 -9.46
C ASP A 60 -14.64 12.01 -9.22
N ARG A 61 -15.21 11.86 -8.02
CA ARG A 61 -16.47 12.52 -7.65
C ARG A 61 -16.34 14.04 -7.70
N TRP A 62 -15.24 14.59 -7.19
CA TRP A 62 -15.00 16.01 -7.23
C TRP A 62 -14.90 16.50 -8.68
N LEU A 63 -14.05 15.86 -9.50
CA LEU A 63 -13.85 16.27 -10.90
C LEU A 63 -15.14 16.31 -11.71
N ARG A 64 -15.99 15.27 -11.58
CA ARG A 64 -17.31 15.23 -12.25
C ARG A 64 -18.20 16.38 -11.79
N ARG A 65 -18.25 16.66 -10.48
CA ARG A 65 -19.05 17.76 -9.93
C ARG A 65 -18.57 19.12 -10.46
N GLU A 66 -17.26 19.34 -10.55
CA GLU A 66 -16.71 20.57 -11.09
C GLU A 66 -17.04 20.73 -12.57
N HIS A 67 -16.92 19.65 -13.34
CA HIS A 67 -17.29 19.61 -14.75
C HIS A 67 -18.77 19.95 -14.95
N ASP A 68 -19.68 19.31 -14.21
CA ASP A 68 -21.12 19.54 -14.30
C ASP A 68 -21.51 20.97 -13.92
N SER A 69 -20.68 21.64 -13.11
CA SER A 69 -20.86 23.04 -12.73
C SER A 69 -20.20 24.05 -13.69
N GLY A 70 -19.57 23.58 -14.78
CA GLY A 70 -18.88 24.43 -15.75
C GLY A 70 -17.58 25.06 -15.21
N ARG A 71 -17.01 24.55 -14.12
CA ARG A 71 -15.80 25.09 -13.49
C ARG A 71 -14.50 24.48 -14.01
N VAL A 72 -14.58 23.46 -14.85
CA VAL A 72 -13.41 22.81 -15.47
C VAL A 72 -13.21 23.36 -16.88
N GLY A 73 -11.99 23.78 -17.18
CA GLY A 73 -11.55 24.16 -18.53
C GLY A 73 -10.34 23.33 -18.97
N HIS A 74 -10.01 23.39 -20.26
CA HIS A 74 -8.81 22.77 -20.81
C HIS A 74 -7.97 23.84 -21.50
N ASP A 75 -6.73 24.03 -21.03
CA ASP A 75 -5.79 25.08 -21.47
C ASP A 75 -5.35 24.93 -22.94
N GLN A 76 -5.28 23.70 -23.44
CA GLN A 76 -4.98 23.39 -24.86
C GLN A 76 -6.21 23.37 -25.78
N GLY A 77 -7.39 23.81 -25.31
CA GLY A 77 -8.60 23.87 -26.12
C GLY A 77 -9.19 22.51 -26.53
N LYS A 78 -8.84 21.41 -25.85
CA LYS A 78 -9.46 20.10 -26.08
C LYS A 78 -10.91 20.10 -25.56
N ASP A 79 -11.70 19.16 -26.07
CA ASP A 79 -13.04 18.88 -25.55
C ASP A 79 -12.94 18.45 -24.07
N VAL A 80 -13.36 19.36 -23.18
CA VAL A 80 -13.34 19.16 -21.73
C VAL A 80 -14.18 17.94 -21.34
N ALA A 81 -15.33 17.72 -21.98
CA ALA A 81 -16.22 16.62 -21.63
C ALA A 81 -15.56 15.27 -21.96
N ALA A 82 -14.92 15.17 -23.13
CA ALA A 82 -14.16 13.98 -23.51
C ALA A 82 -12.98 13.71 -22.55
N VAL A 83 -12.25 14.75 -22.14
CA VAL A 83 -11.11 14.60 -21.22
C VAL A 83 -11.55 14.21 -19.80
N VAL A 84 -12.62 14.82 -19.28
CA VAL A 84 -13.19 14.45 -17.97
C VAL A 84 -13.71 13.02 -18.01
N HIS A 85 -14.39 12.61 -19.09
CA HIS A 85 -14.85 11.23 -19.25
C HIS A 85 -13.70 10.22 -19.25
N ALA A 86 -12.63 10.49 -20.01
CA ALA A 86 -11.44 9.63 -20.03
C ALA A 86 -10.75 9.56 -18.66
N THR A 87 -10.61 10.70 -17.98
CA THR A 87 -10.05 10.76 -16.61
C THR A 87 -10.89 9.92 -15.64
N SER A 88 -12.22 10.03 -15.73
CA SER A 88 -13.15 9.27 -14.92
C SER A 88 -13.11 7.75 -15.16
N ILE A 89 -12.76 7.31 -16.37
CA ILE A 89 -12.49 5.88 -16.64
C ILE A 89 -11.22 5.47 -15.91
N ALA A 90 -10.10 6.19 -16.12
CA ALA A 90 -8.83 5.87 -15.49
C ALA A 90 -8.89 5.87 -13.95
N LEU A 91 -9.64 6.80 -13.34
CA LEU A 91 -9.83 6.83 -11.88
C LEU A 91 -10.70 5.68 -11.38
N ARG A 92 -11.66 5.19 -12.18
CA ARG A 92 -12.44 4.01 -11.83
C ARG A 92 -11.59 2.76 -11.85
N ASP A 93 -10.74 2.61 -12.86
CA ASP A 93 -9.80 1.48 -12.97
C ASP A 93 -8.85 1.50 -11.76
N ALA A 94 -8.24 2.65 -11.46
CA ALA A 94 -7.36 2.81 -10.30
C ALA A 94 -8.07 2.52 -8.95
N HIS A 95 -9.35 2.88 -8.82
CA HIS A 95 -10.15 2.54 -7.65
C HIS A 95 -10.32 1.01 -7.51
N GLN A 96 -10.64 0.32 -8.61
CA GLN A 96 -10.78 -1.14 -8.62
C GLN A 96 -9.47 -1.82 -8.29
N ASP A 97 -8.35 -1.34 -8.86
CA ASP A 97 -7.01 -1.87 -8.60
C ASP A 97 -6.60 -1.70 -7.13
N ALA A 98 -6.88 -0.53 -6.53
CA ALA A 98 -6.63 -0.30 -5.10
C ALA A 98 -7.46 -1.24 -4.20
N GLY A 99 -8.70 -1.52 -4.58
CA GLY A 99 -9.54 -2.53 -3.91
C GLY A 99 -8.99 -3.95 -4.04
N ALA A 100 -8.54 -4.32 -5.24
CA ALA A 100 -7.92 -5.63 -5.50
C ALA A 100 -6.61 -5.81 -4.73
N LEU A 101 -5.80 -4.74 -4.62
CA LEU A 101 -4.59 -4.73 -3.80
C LEU A 101 -4.92 -4.96 -2.31
N ALA A 102 -5.93 -4.26 -1.77
CA ALA A 102 -6.34 -4.43 -0.38
C ALA A 102 -6.76 -5.89 -0.09
N ASN A 103 -7.58 -6.48 -0.97
CA ASN A 103 -7.98 -7.89 -0.84
C ASN A 103 -6.79 -8.84 -0.90
N SER A 104 -5.84 -8.61 -1.83
CA SER A 104 -4.65 -9.44 -1.96
C SER A 104 -3.74 -9.36 -0.72
N LEU A 105 -3.68 -8.20 -0.06
CA LEU A 105 -2.95 -8.01 1.19
C LEU A 105 -3.65 -8.71 2.36
N ASP A 106 -4.98 -8.65 2.43
CA ASP A 106 -5.75 -9.38 3.44
C ASP A 106 -5.63 -10.91 3.27
N ASP A 107 -5.62 -11.40 2.03
CA ASP A 107 -5.37 -12.82 1.71
C ASP A 107 -3.95 -13.24 2.14
N ALA A 108 -2.94 -12.41 1.85
CA ALA A 108 -1.56 -12.66 2.29
C ALA A 108 -1.47 -12.75 3.82
N ARG A 109 -2.20 -11.88 4.55
CA ARG A 109 -2.27 -11.92 6.01
C ARG A 109 -2.89 -13.19 6.56
N ALA A 110 -3.92 -13.70 5.90
CA ALA A 110 -4.54 -14.97 6.26
C ALA A 110 -3.58 -16.16 6.14
N HIS A 111 -2.47 -16.00 5.42
CA HIS A 111 -1.38 -16.97 5.38
C HIS A 111 -0.27 -16.66 6.39
N THR A 112 0.11 -15.39 6.57
CA THR A 112 1.23 -15.01 7.46
C THR A 112 0.90 -15.13 8.94
N ASN A 113 -0.36 -14.98 9.33
CA ASN A 113 -0.81 -15.15 10.73
C ASN A 113 -0.55 -16.57 11.31
N HIS A 114 -0.24 -17.55 10.45
CA HIS A 114 0.10 -18.92 10.83
C HIS A 114 1.61 -19.20 10.83
N LEU A 115 2.45 -18.22 10.44
CA LEU A 115 3.89 -18.38 10.43
C LEU A 115 4.47 -18.16 11.82
N THR A 116 5.23 -19.14 12.29
CA THR A 116 6.02 -19.06 13.53
C THR A 116 7.50 -19.12 13.19
N GLY A 117 8.33 -18.36 13.90
CA GLY A 117 9.78 -18.50 13.79
C GLY A 117 10.21 -19.91 14.22
N THR A 118 11.05 -20.56 13.40
CA THR A 118 11.76 -21.77 13.81
C THR A 118 13.18 -21.37 14.23
N ASP A 119 13.58 -21.68 15.45
CA ASP A 119 14.98 -21.55 15.87
C ASP A 119 15.84 -22.51 15.04
N ALA A 120 16.41 -22.03 13.94
CA ALA A 120 17.39 -22.77 13.15
C ALA A 120 18.70 -23.03 13.93
N ALA A 121 18.87 -22.46 15.12
CA ALA A 121 20.02 -22.67 15.99
C ALA A 121 19.94 -23.93 16.88
N ALA A 122 18.77 -24.56 17.04
CA ALA A 122 18.61 -25.70 17.95
C ALA A 122 18.95 -27.07 17.33
N VAL A 123 19.23 -27.14 16.03
CA VAL A 123 19.45 -28.40 15.29
C VAL A 123 20.94 -28.82 15.24
N GLY A 124 21.83 -28.10 15.96
CA GLY A 124 23.28 -28.28 15.84
C GLY A 124 24.00 -29.10 16.93
N GLU A 125 23.44 -29.31 18.12
CA GLU A 125 24.20 -29.91 19.25
C GLU A 125 23.38 -30.97 20.02
N THR A 126 23.00 -32.07 19.36
CA THR A 126 22.58 -33.29 20.07
C THR A 126 23.20 -34.56 19.47
N GLU A 127 24.47 -34.55 19.06
CA GLU A 127 25.20 -35.81 18.86
C GLU A 127 26.62 -35.73 19.44
N GLY A 128 26.76 -36.26 20.65
CA GLY A 128 28.04 -36.29 21.36
C GLY A 128 27.99 -37.04 22.68
N TRP A 129 27.29 -38.18 22.75
CA TRP A 129 27.48 -39.14 23.84
C TRP A 129 27.36 -40.59 23.36
N THR A 130 28.19 -41.45 23.95
CA THR A 130 28.49 -42.88 23.67
C THR A 130 29.51 -43.10 22.53
N SER A 131 30.67 -43.73 22.73
CA SER A 131 31.29 -44.42 23.87
C SER A 131 32.81 -44.39 23.74
#